data_AF-A0A3L7WTE0-F1
#
_entry.id   AF-A0A3L7WTE0-F1
#
_cell.length_a   1.000
_cell.length_b   1.000
_cell.length_c   1.000
_cell.angle_alpha   90.00
_cell.angle_beta   90.00
_cell.angle_gamma   90.00
#
_symmetry.space_group_name_H-M   'P 1'
#
loop_
_entity.id
_entity.type
_entity.pdbx_description
1 polymer ?
#
loop_
_entity_poly.entity_id
_entity_poly.type
_entity_poly.pdbx_seq_one_letter_code
_entity_poly.pdbx_strand_id
1 'polypeptide(L)' 'MTRRTAHSQFVDSFAVIKVIGVGGAGQNAVNRMIESGIQGVEFISVNTDAQALMLA' A
#
# COMPACT_ATOMS: atom_id res chain seq x y z
N MET A 1 11.18 -2.94 -47.41
CA MET A 1 10.24 -1.98 -46.80
C MET A 1 9.63 -2.64 -45.56
N THR A 2 9.87 -2.02 -44.42
CA THR A 2 10.04 -2.67 -43.11
C THR A 2 8.70 -2.89 -42.38
N ARG A 3 8.44 -4.12 -41.92
CA ARG A 3 7.23 -4.51 -41.18
C ARG A 3 7.22 -3.83 -39.81
N ARG A 4 6.34 -2.85 -39.62
CA ARG A 4 6.15 -2.13 -38.36
C ARG A 4 5.44 -3.05 -37.35
N THR A 5 6.17 -3.57 -36.37
CA THR A 5 5.61 -4.29 -35.22
C THR A 5 4.88 -3.29 -34.32
N ALA A 6 3.55 -3.40 -34.23
CA ALA A 6 2.75 -2.67 -33.26
C ALA A 6 3.07 -3.23 -31.87
N HIS A 7 3.85 -2.48 -31.08
CA HIS A 7 4.04 -2.75 -29.67
C HIS A 7 2.80 -2.22 -28.94
N SER A 8 1.79 -3.08 -28.77
CA SER A 8 0.65 -2.78 -27.89
C SER A 8 1.20 -2.71 -26.47
N GLN A 9 1.42 -1.50 -25.96
CA GLN A 9 1.70 -1.26 -24.55
C GLN A 9 0.43 -1.56 -23.77
N PHE A 10 0.25 -2.83 -23.39
CA PHE A 10 -0.68 -3.19 -22.34
C PHE A 10 -0.19 -2.51 -21.07
N VAL A 11 -0.84 -1.41 -20.68
CA VAL A 11 -0.72 -0.88 -19.32
C VAL A 11 -1.36 -1.90 -18.42
N ASP A 12 -0.55 -2.76 -17.81
CA ASP A 12 -1.01 -3.63 -16.73
C ASP A 12 -1.65 -2.74 -15.67
N SER A 13 -2.98 -2.73 -15.64
CA SER A 13 -3.77 -1.87 -14.78
C SER A 13 -3.85 -2.50 -13.39
N PHE A 14 -2.70 -2.74 -12.77
CA PHE A 14 -2.64 -3.23 -11.40
C PHE A 14 -3.24 -2.18 -10.48
N ALA A 15 -4.21 -2.59 -9.66
CA ALA A 15 -4.82 -1.70 -8.67
C ALA A 15 -3.76 -1.31 -7.63
N VAL A 16 -3.58 0.00 -7.43
CA VAL A 16 -2.72 0.53 -6.36
C VAL A 16 -3.47 0.40 -5.04
N ILE A 17 -3.02 -0.49 -4.17
CA ILE A 17 -3.69 -0.76 -2.90
C ILE A 17 -3.08 0.11 -1.79
N LYS A 18 -3.93 0.87 -1.10
CA LYS A 18 -3.58 1.61 0.10
C LYS A 18 -4.43 1.14 1.26
N VAL A 19 -3.82 0.89 2.42
CA VAL A 19 -4.51 0.50 3.64
C VAL A 19 -4.28 1.56 4.70
N ILE A 20 -5.37 2.10 5.23
CA ILE A 20 -5.35 3.18 6.22
C ILE A 20 -5.89 2.65 7.54
N GLY A 21 -5.04 2.57 8.56
CA GLY A 21 -5.41 2.21 9.92
C GLY A 21 -5.72 3.45 10.74
N VAL A 22 -6.95 3.60 11.21
CA VAL A 22 -7.38 4.75 12.02
C VAL A 22 -7.48 4.38 13.51
N GLY A 23 -6.92 5.22 14.38
CA GLY A 23 -6.86 5.01 15.82
C GLY A 23 -5.94 3.85 16.25
N GLY A 24 -5.88 3.57 17.55
CA GLY A 24 -4.95 2.55 18.09
C GLY A 24 -5.21 1.14 17.55
N ALA A 25 -6.48 0.73 17.44
CA ALA A 25 -6.82 -0.59 16.91
C ALA A 25 -6.46 -0.73 15.42
N GLY A 26 -6.70 0.32 14.62
CA GLY A 26 -6.33 0.34 13.21
C GLY A 26 -4.82 0.28 13.00
N GLN A 27 -4.06 1.01 13.83
CA GLN A 27 -2.60 0.98 13.82
C GLN A 27 -2.05 -0.41 14.18
N ASN A 28 -2.61 -1.07 15.21
CA ASN A 28 -2.23 -2.45 15.54
C ASN A 28 -2.50 -3.44 14.39
N ALA A 29 -3.62 -3.29 13.69
CA ALA A 29 -3.93 -4.11 12.53
C ALA A 29 -2.93 -3.88 11.38
N VAL A 30 -2.62 -2.61 11.08
CA VAL A 30 -1.61 -2.25 10.06
C VAL A 30 -0.24 -2.83 10.42
N ASN A 31 0.21 -2.69 11.67
CA ASN A 31 1.48 -3.25 12.12
C ASN A 31 1.51 -4.77 11.96
N ARG A 32 0.39 -5.45 12.25
CA ARG A 32 0.30 -6.89 12.03
C ARG A 32 0.40 -7.29 10.56
N MET A 33 -0.18 -6.49 9.66
CA MET A 33 -0.07 -6.70 8.21
C MET A 33 1.37 -6.51 7.72
N ILE A 34 2.08 -5.52 8.26
CA ILE A 34 3.50 -5.26 7.99
C ILE A 34 4.35 -6.44 8.50
N GLU A 35 4.18 -6.87 9.75
CA GLU A 35 4.87 -8.01 10.34
C GLU A 35 4.64 -9.32 9.58
N SER A 36 3.44 -9.50 9.03
CA SER A 36 3.08 -10.68 8.23
C SER A 36 3.67 -10.64 6.83
N GLY A 37 4.38 -9.56 6.45
CA GLY A 37 5.07 -9.43 5.17
C GLY A 37 4.14 -9.21 3.99
N ILE A 38 2.98 -8.58 4.19
CA ILE A 38 2.06 -8.26 3.09
C ILE A 38 2.74 -7.25 2.14
N GLN A 39 2.82 -7.61 0.86
CA GLN A 39 3.48 -6.83 -0.18
C GLN A 39 2.49 -6.16 -1.13
N GLY A 40 2.95 -5.15 -1.88
CA GLY A 40 2.14 -4.45 -2.88
C GLY A 40 1.08 -3.52 -2.28
N VAL A 41 1.22 -3.18 -1.00
CA VAL A 41 0.30 -2.31 -0.27
C VAL A 41 1.09 -1.15 0.34
N GLU A 42 0.56 0.06 0.20
CA GLU A 42 1.02 1.21 0.96
C GLU A 42 0.21 1.32 2.25
N PHE A 43 0.91 1.26 3.38
CA PHE A 43 0.30 1.34 4.71
C PHE A 43 0.38 2.77 5.25
N ILE A 44 -0.74 3.24 5.79
CA ILE A 44 -0.88 4.58 6.38
C ILE A 44 -1.55 4.42 7.75
N SER A 45 -1.03 5.10 8.78
CA SER A 45 -1.69 5.18 10.08
C SER A 45 -2.16 6.60 10.35
N VAL A 46 -3.36 6.74 10.90
CA VAL A 46 -3.96 8.02 11.30
C VAL A 46 -4.43 7.89 12.74
N ASN A 47 -3.89 8.71 13.64
CA ASN A 47 -4.27 8.68 15.04
C ASN A 47 -4.24 10.10 15.63
N THR A 48 -5.09 10.35 16.61
CA THR A 48 -5.04 11.60 17.40
C THR A 48 -3.99 11.52 18.50
N ASP A 49 -3.64 10.30 18.92
CA ASP A 49 -2.55 10.05 19.85
C ASP A 49 -1.19 10.12 19.12
N ALA A 50 -0.47 11.22 19.35
CA ALA A 50 0.84 11.46 18.75
C ALA A 50 1.91 10.46 19.23
N GLN A 51 1.80 9.94 20.46
CA GLN A 51 2.76 8.98 20.99
C GLN A 51 2.66 7.66 20.23
N ALA A 52 1.44 7.21 19.97
CA ALA A 52 1.21 6.02 19.16
C ALA A 52 1.83 6.15 17.76
N LEU A 53 1.68 7.29 17.09
CA LEU A 53 2.27 7.51 15.75
C LEU A 53 3.80 7.55 15.73
N MET A 54 4.45 8.00 16.81
CA MET A 54 5.92 8.08 16.89
C MET A 54 6.58 6.75 17.26
N LEU A 55 5.83 5.85 17.90
CA LEU A 55 6.29 4.52 18.34
C LEU A 55 5.91 3.42 17.34
N ALA A 56 5.25 3.78 16.24
CA ALA A 56 4.76 2.89 15.20
C ALA A 56 5.89 2.31 14.35
#